data_AF-A0A415HUC7-F1
#
_entry.id   AF-A0A415HUC7-F1
#
_cell.length_a   1.000
_cell.length_b   1.000
_cell.length_c   1.000
_cell.angle_alpha   90.00
_cell.angle_beta   90.00
_cell.angle_gamma   90.00
#
_symmetry.space_group_name_H-M   'P 1'
#
loop_
_entity.id
_entity.type
_entity.pdbx_description
1 polymer ?
#
loop_
_entity_poly.entity_id
_entity_poly.type
_entity_poly.pdbx_seq_one_letter_code
_entity_poly.pdbx_strand_id
1 'polypeptide(L)'
;MNAGFLEIIKHGQEEKIRLLQNKVDLYSANLEQYKQKSYNETQVRVDFVNFFFQLLGWDVLNENGLPQHLREVTHEANVTVEEDGESKNKKSDYAFRIGTELLFYLETKKSAVDITSDILPAFQLRRYGWSGNLKISVF
;
A
#
# COMPACT_ATOMS: atom_id res chain seq x y z
N MET A 1 -1.30 2.71 33.79
CA MET A 1 -1.51 3.77 32.78
C MET A 1 -2.47 4.81 33.36
N ASN A 2 -2.11 6.09 33.33
CA ASN A 2 -2.94 7.21 33.82
C ASN A 2 -3.98 7.60 32.76
N ALA A 3 -5.18 8.03 33.17
CA ALA A 3 -6.25 8.58 32.33
C ALA A 3 -5.75 9.56 31.25
N GLY A 4 -4.79 10.45 31.58
CA GLY A 4 -4.24 11.41 30.61
C GLY A 4 -3.46 10.78 29.44
N PHE A 5 -2.83 9.61 29.64
CA PHE A 5 -2.15 8.90 28.54
C PHE A 5 -3.16 8.30 27.56
N LEU A 6 -4.26 7.75 28.07
CA LEU A 6 -5.32 7.19 27.23
C LEU A 6 -6.02 8.29 26.42
N GLU A 7 -6.20 9.49 26.99
CA GLU A 7 -6.79 10.64 26.32
C GLU A 7 -5.94 11.12 25.14
N ILE A 8 -4.61 11.19 25.30
CA ILE A 8 -3.67 11.53 24.21
C ILE A 8 -3.76 10.52 23.07
N ILE A 9 -3.75 9.22 23.37
CA ILE A 9 -3.88 8.17 22.36
C ILE A 9 -5.21 8.30 21.62
N LYS A 10 -6.30 8.54 22.36
CA LYS A 10 -7.64 8.68 21.79
C LYS A 10 -7.74 9.90 20.86
N HIS A 11 -7.21 11.04 21.29
CA HIS A 11 -7.18 12.26 20.48
C HIS A 11 -6.36 12.07 19.19
N GLY A 12 -5.20 11.40 19.27
CA GLY A 12 -4.40 11.07 18.10
C GLY A 12 -5.14 10.15 17.11
N GLN A 13 -5.94 9.20 17.60
CA GLN A 13 -6.77 8.35 16.74
C GLN A 13 -7.92 9.12 16.09
N GLU A 14 -8.61 9.98 16.84
CA GLU A 14 -9.68 10.85 16.31
C GLU A 14 -9.16 11.76 15.20
N GLU A 15 -7.97 12.33 15.37
CA GLU A 15 -7.32 13.14 14.33
C GLU A 15 -7.02 12.32 13.07
N LYS A 16 -6.45 11.12 13.23
CA LYS A 16 -6.19 10.23 12.09
C LYS A 16 -7.46 9.88 11.34
N ILE A 17 -8.55 9.54 12.05
CA ILE A 17 -9.84 9.25 11.43
C ILE A 17 -10.36 10.47 10.65
N ARG A 18 -10.24 11.68 11.20
CA ARG A 18 -10.62 12.92 10.52
C ARG A 18 -9.82 13.14 9.25
N LEU A 19 -8.50 12.97 9.30
CA LEU A 19 -7.61 13.10 8.14
C LEU A 19 -7.96 12.07 7.05
N LEU A 20 -8.27 10.84 7.44
CA LEU A 20 -8.73 9.81 6.52
C LEU A 20 -10.06 10.20 5.86
N GLN A 21 -11.03 10.67 6.65
CA GLN A 21 -12.34 11.10 6.14
C GLN A 21 -12.18 12.22 5.11
N ASN A 22 -11.35 13.23 5.39
CA ASN A 22 -11.08 14.31 4.44
C ASN A 22 -10.52 13.79 3.10
N LYS A 23 -9.66 12.77 3.14
CA LYS A 23 -9.14 12.14 1.91
C LYS A 23 -10.19 11.33 1.16
N VAL A 24 -11.08 10.64 1.88
CA VAL A 24 -12.23 9.95 1.27
C VAL A 24 -13.19 10.94 0.61
N ASP A 25 -13.47 12.06 1.28
CA ASP A 25 -14.35 13.11 0.76
C ASP A 25 -13.74 13.78 -0.48
N LEU A 26 -12.43 14.07 -0.46
CA LEU A 26 -11.68 14.55 -1.62
C LEU A 26 -11.78 13.58 -2.80
N TYR A 27 -11.57 12.28 -2.53
CA TYR A 27 -11.66 11.25 -3.55
C TYR A 27 -13.06 11.24 -4.19
N SER A 28 -14.09 11.23 -3.35
CA SER A 28 -15.50 11.17 -3.76
C SER A 28 -15.91 12.39 -4.57
N ALA A 29 -15.49 13.59 -4.14
CA ALA A 29 -15.80 14.85 -4.82
C ALA A 29 -15.20 14.95 -6.23
N ASN A 30 -14.10 14.23 -6.50
CA ASN A 30 -13.38 14.29 -7.78
C ASN A 30 -13.34 12.93 -8.50
N LEU A 31 -14.27 12.03 -8.18
CA LEU A 31 -14.29 10.65 -8.70
C LEU A 31 -14.19 10.57 -10.22
N GLU A 32 -14.94 11.42 -10.93
CA GLU A 32 -14.95 11.44 -12.39
C GLU A 32 -13.59 11.80 -12.98
N GLN A 33 -12.83 12.69 -12.32
CA GLN A 33 -11.45 13.02 -12.72
C GLN A 33 -10.53 11.81 -12.50
N TYR A 34 -10.63 11.15 -11.35
CA TYR A 34 -9.77 10.01 -11.03
C TYR A 34 -10.06 8.78 -11.91
N LYS A 35 -11.26 8.66 -12.48
CA LYS A 35 -11.59 7.62 -13.47
C LYS A 35 -11.08 7.91 -14.88
N GLN A 36 -10.54 9.10 -15.16
CA GLN A 36 -10.02 9.42 -16.49
C GLN A 36 -8.75 8.62 -16.78
N LYS A 37 -8.54 8.25 -18.06
CA LYS A 37 -7.35 7.50 -18.50
C LYS A 37 -6.02 8.22 -18.23
N SER A 38 -6.07 9.56 -18.17
CA SER A 38 -4.96 10.46 -17.85
C SER A 38 -4.52 10.33 -16.39
N TYR A 39 -5.43 9.96 -15.48
CA TYR A 39 -5.11 9.68 -14.08
C TYR A 39 -4.51 8.29 -13.96
N ASN A 40 -3.21 8.22 -13.67
CA ASN A 40 -2.43 6.99 -13.69
C ASN A 40 -2.15 6.44 -12.29
N GLU A 41 -1.62 5.23 -12.25
CA GLU A 41 -1.36 4.48 -11.03
C GLU A 41 -0.34 5.17 -10.13
N THR A 42 0.68 5.83 -10.70
CA THR A 42 1.63 6.64 -9.93
C THR A 42 0.94 7.81 -9.24
N GLN A 43 -0.05 8.45 -9.87
CA GLN A 43 -0.82 9.52 -9.23
C GLN A 43 -1.70 8.98 -8.11
N VAL A 44 -2.39 7.84 -8.31
CA VAL A 44 -3.13 7.15 -7.23
C VAL A 44 -2.23 6.88 -6.02
N ARG A 45 -1.02 6.39 -6.30
CA ARG A 45 -0.01 6.09 -5.28
C ARG A 45 0.37 7.31 -4.46
N VAL A 46 0.72 8.40 -5.14
CA VAL A 46 1.15 9.66 -4.51
C VAL A 46 0.00 10.32 -3.75
N ASP A 47 -1.19 10.40 -4.34
CA ASP A 47 -2.29 11.19 -3.80
C ASP A 47 -3.01 10.51 -2.63
N PHE A 48 -3.05 9.17 -2.62
CA PHE A 48 -3.90 8.39 -1.70
C PHE A 48 -3.17 7.25 -0.99
N VAL A 49 -2.43 6.40 -1.71
CA VAL A 49 -1.85 5.18 -1.11
C VAL A 49 -0.75 5.52 -0.11
N ASN A 50 0.20 6.38 -0.49
CA ASN A 50 1.27 6.82 0.39
C ASN A 50 0.70 7.46 1.67
N PHE A 51 -0.26 8.37 1.50
CA PHE A 51 -0.95 9.02 2.61
C PHE A 51 -1.60 8.00 3.56
N PHE A 52 -2.32 7.02 3.03
CA PHE A 52 -3.01 6.02 3.82
C PHE A 52 -2.04 5.21 4.69
N PHE A 53 -0.94 4.71 4.11
CA PHE A 53 0.02 3.92 4.87
C PHE A 53 0.84 4.77 5.85
N GLN A 54 1.17 6.02 5.51
CA GLN A 54 1.77 6.95 6.47
C GLN A 54 0.84 7.21 7.67
N LEU A 55 -0.47 7.34 7.42
CA LEU A 55 -1.45 7.53 8.47
C LEU A 55 -1.53 6.33 9.42
N LEU A 56 -1.38 5.11 8.88
CA LEU A 56 -1.25 3.87 9.64
C LEU A 56 0.09 3.75 10.39
N GLY A 57 1.04 4.65 10.14
CA GLY A 57 2.32 4.75 10.85
C GLY A 57 3.51 4.15 10.12
N TRP A 58 3.38 3.78 8.84
CA TRP A 58 4.49 3.28 8.05
C TRP A 58 5.38 4.42 7.54
N ASP A 59 6.70 4.24 7.58
CA ASP A 59 7.64 5.20 6.98
C ASP A 59 7.75 5.03 5.46
N VAL A 60 6.69 5.43 4.75
CA VAL A 60 6.61 5.29 3.28
C VAL A 60 7.65 6.15 2.56
N LEU A 61 7.90 7.37 3.06
CA LEU A 61 8.79 8.34 2.42
C LEU A 61 10.24 8.24 2.90
N ASN A 62 10.54 7.30 3.80
CA ASN A 62 11.83 7.16 4.46
C ASN A 62 12.28 8.44 5.18
N GLU A 63 11.36 9.07 5.92
CA GLU A 63 11.59 10.27 6.72
C GLU A 63 12.60 10.02 7.84
N ASN A 64 12.71 8.78 8.33
CA ASN A 64 13.74 8.38 9.29
C ASN A 64 15.14 8.26 8.66
N GLY A 65 15.28 8.41 7.34
CA GLY A 65 16.57 8.42 6.66
C GLY A 65 17.29 7.07 6.66
N LEU A 66 16.56 5.97 6.77
CA LEU A 66 17.14 4.63 6.87
C LEU A 66 17.81 4.20 5.55
N PRO A 67 18.88 3.39 5.62
CA PRO A 67 19.49 2.79 4.44
C PRO A 67 18.50 1.83 3.76
N GLN A 68 18.62 1.67 2.44
CA GLN A 68 17.63 0.97 1.60
C GLN A 68 17.20 -0.41 2.15
N HIS A 69 18.14 -1.19 2.70
CA HIS A 69 17.88 -2.54 3.20
C HIS A 69 17.18 -2.59 4.57
N LEU A 70 17.07 -1.46 5.28
CA LEU A 70 16.37 -1.31 6.56
C LEU A 70 15.07 -0.52 6.44
N ARG A 71 14.70 -0.08 5.22
CA ARG A 71 13.46 0.66 5.03
C ARG A 71 12.26 -0.25 5.28
N GLU A 72 11.29 0.28 6.02
CA GLU A 72 10.01 -0.39 6.26
C GLU A 72 9.23 -0.54 4.96
N VAL A 73 9.30 0.46 4.08
CA VAL A 73 8.59 0.46 2.80
C VAL A 73 9.59 0.64 1.67
N THR A 74 9.55 -0.27 0.69
CA THR A 74 10.35 -0.18 -0.53
C THR A 74 9.43 -0.11 -1.74
N HIS A 75 9.55 0.95 -2.53
CA HIS A 75 8.88 1.06 -3.82
C HIS A 75 9.58 0.22 -4.89
N GLU A 76 8.81 -0.31 -5.85
CA GLU A 76 9.33 -1.11 -6.96
C GLU A 76 10.20 -2.31 -6.52
N ALA A 77 9.78 -3.01 -5.46
CA ALA A 77 10.56 -4.11 -4.91
C ALA A 77 10.56 -5.30 -5.87
N ASN A 78 11.75 -5.86 -6.12
CA ASN A 78 11.90 -7.08 -6.91
C ASN A 78 11.27 -8.27 -6.17
N VAL A 79 10.49 -9.06 -6.91
CA VAL A 79 9.83 -10.27 -6.43
C VAL A 79 10.15 -11.39 -7.41
N THR A 80 10.70 -12.49 -6.90
CA THR A 80 10.82 -13.72 -7.68
C THR A 80 9.52 -14.52 -7.53
N VAL A 81 8.89 -14.83 -8.66
CA VAL A 81 7.70 -15.69 -8.72
C VAL A 81 7.98 -16.92 -9.54
N GLU A 82 7.36 -18.03 -9.16
CA GLU A 82 7.32 -19.22 -9.99
C GLU A 82 6.07 -19.19 -10.87
N GLU A 83 6.25 -19.13 -12.18
CA GLU A 83 5.17 -19.21 -13.16
C GLU A 83 5.51 -20.25 -14.22
N ASP A 84 4.59 -21.19 -14.44
CA ASP A 84 4.72 -22.25 -15.44
C ASP A 84 6.00 -23.11 -15.29
N GLY A 85 6.48 -23.28 -14.05
CA GLY A 85 7.70 -24.04 -13.74
C GLY A 85 9.00 -23.23 -13.88
N GLU A 86 8.92 -21.93 -14.20
CA GLU A 86 10.08 -21.05 -14.34
C GLU A 86 10.07 -19.94 -13.28
N SER A 87 11.26 -19.62 -12.74
CA SER A 87 11.45 -18.45 -11.89
C SER A 87 11.51 -17.17 -12.74
N LYS A 88 10.56 -16.26 -12.53
CA LYS A 88 10.49 -14.95 -13.18
C LYS A 88 10.67 -13.84 -12.15
N ASN A 89 11.48 -12.84 -12.49
CA ASN A 89 11.60 -11.63 -11.70
C ASN A 89 10.54 -10.61 -12.14
N LYS A 90 9.71 -10.20 -11.19
CA LYS A 90 8.71 -9.13 -11.33
C LYS A 90 9.03 -8.00 -10.36
N LYS A 91 8.34 -6.88 -10.52
CA LYS A 91 8.36 -5.77 -9.55
C LYS A 91 6.97 -5.60 -8.98
N SER A 92 6.90 -5.52 -7.66
CA SER A 92 5.71 -5.06 -6.94
C SER A 92 5.78 -3.54 -6.74
N ASP A 93 4.63 -2.88 -6.67
CA ASP A 93 4.61 -1.44 -6.39
C ASP A 93 5.23 -1.12 -5.03
N TYR A 94 4.93 -1.91 -4.00
CA TYR A 94 5.48 -1.77 -2.66
C TYR A 94 5.79 -3.10 -2.01
N ALA A 95 6.79 -3.09 -1.13
CA ALA A 95 7.05 -4.14 -0.16
C ALA A 95 7.14 -3.55 1.25
N PHE A 96 6.41 -4.15 2.18
CA PHE A 96 6.34 -3.75 3.58
C PHE A 96 7.12 -4.71 4.48
N ARG A 97 7.96 -4.17 5.35
CA ARG A 97 8.89 -4.90 6.22
C ARG A 97 8.90 -4.36 7.64
N ILE A 98 9.14 -5.23 8.61
CA ILE A 98 9.57 -4.83 9.96
C ILE A 98 10.98 -5.37 10.17
N GLY A 99 11.95 -4.47 10.32
CA GLY A 99 13.36 -4.84 10.26
C GLY A 99 13.69 -5.47 8.91
N THR A 100 14.15 -6.72 8.92
CA THR A 100 14.45 -7.49 7.69
C THR A 100 13.34 -8.45 7.29
N GLU A 101 12.27 -8.59 8.09
CA GLU A 101 11.16 -9.51 7.79
C GLU A 101 10.18 -8.85 6.83
N LEU A 102 9.98 -9.48 5.66
CA LEU A 102 8.94 -9.11 4.71
C LEU A 102 7.57 -9.56 5.20
N LEU A 103 6.63 -8.61 5.31
CA LEU A 103 5.25 -8.89 5.71
C LEU A 103 4.35 -9.16 4.51
N PHE A 104 4.32 -8.21 3.56
CA PHE A 104 3.47 -8.30 2.36
C PHE A 104 3.97 -7.40 1.23
N TYR A 105 3.53 -7.73 0.02
CA TYR A 105 3.59 -6.83 -1.14
C TYR A 105 2.22 -6.18 -1.34
N LEU A 106 2.24 -4.96 -1.87
CA LEU A 106 1.04 -4.23 -2.29
C LEU A 106 1.21 -3.88 -3.77
N GLU A 107 0.17 -4.15 -4.55
CA GLU A 107 0.03 -3.71 -5.93
C GLU A 107 -1.10 -2.71 -6.01
N THR A 108 -0.94 -1.67 -6.82
CA THR A 108 -1.94 -0.63 -7.00
C THR A 108 -2.50 -0.69 -8.42
N LYS A 109 -3.63 -0.01 -8.63
CA LYS A 109 -4.26 0.13 -9.93
C LYS A 109 -4.76 1.54 -10.13
N LYS A 110 -4.97 1.89 -11.40
CA LYS A 110 -5.74 3.09 -11.76
C LYS A 110 -7.14 3.00 -11.17
N SER A 111 -7.67 4.12 -10.69
CA SER A 111 -9.04 4.21 -10.16
C SER A 111 -10.14 3.82 -11.16
N ALA A 112 -9.83 3.81 -12.47
CA ALA A 112 -10.74 3.34 -13.51
C ALA A 112 -10.89 1.81 -13.57
N VAL A 113 -10.01 1.05 -12.90
CA VAL A 113 -10.06 -0.42 -12.87
C VAL A 113 -10.91 -0.86 -11.69
N ASP A 114 -11.98 -1.60 -11.97
CA ASP A 114 -12.76 -2.24 -10.92
C ASP A 114 -12.11 -3.57 -10.50
N ILE A 115 -11.36 -3.51 -9.41
CA ILE A 115 -10.65 -4.66 -8.82
C ILE A 115 -11.57 -5.71 -8.18
N THR A 116 -12.86 -5.41 -8.01
CA THR A 116 -13.85 -6.38 -7.48
C THR A 116 -14.41 -7.29 -8.55
N SER A 117 -14.37 -6.83 -9.81
CA SER A 117 -14.89 -7.55 -10.98
C SER A 117 -13.79 -8.18 -11.84
N ASP A 118 -12.56 -7.68 -11.76
CA ASP A 118 -11.45 -8.15 -12.57
C ASP A 118 -10.69 -9.29 -11.86
N ILE A 119 -10.80 -10.48 -12.45
CA ILE A 119 -10.21 -11.72 -11.93
C ILE A 119 -8.69 -11.78 -12.18
N LEU A 120 -8.17 -11.10 -13.21
CA LEU A 120 -6.76 -11.20 -13.63
C LEU A 120 -5.78 -10.55 -12.64
N PRO A 121 -6.04 -9.34 -12.09
CA PRO A 121 -5.22 -8.75 -11.03
C PRO A 121 -5.15 -9.67 -9.80
N ALA A 122 -6.29 -10.23 -9.38
CA ALA A 122 -6.38 -11.16 -8.25
C ALA A 122 -5.54 -12.44 -8.48
N PHE A 123 -5.48 -12.96 -9.71
CA PHE A 123 -4.61 -14.10 -10.04
C PHE A 123 -3.12 -13.78 -9.97
N GLN A 124 -2.71 -12.60 -10.43
CA GLN A 124 -1.31 -12.18 -10.33
C GLN A 124 -0.86 -12.08 -8.86
N LEU A 125 -1.73 -11.58 -7.99
CA LEU A 125 -1.42 -11.41 -6.56
C LEU A 125 -1.44 -12.73 -5.77
N ARG A 126 -2.35 -13.66 -6.10
CA ARG A 126 -2.36 -15.02 -5.50
C ARG A 126 -1.10 -15.82 -5.84
N ARG A 127 -0.51 -15.60 -7.02
CA ARG A 127 0.78 -16.20 -7.38
C ARG A 127 1.94 -15.66 -6.53
N TYR A 128 1.96 -14.35 -6.23
CA TYR A 128 2.94 -13.80 -5.28
C TYR A 128 2.86 -14.47 -3.90
N GLY A 129 1.63 -14.66 -3.39
CA GLY A 129 1.39 -15.31 -2.10
C GLY A 129 1.89 -16.77 -2.06
N TRP A 130 1.68 -17.52 -3.14
CA TRP A 130 2.06 -18.93 -3.25
C TRP A 130 3.56 -19.16 -3.46
N SER A 131 4.24 -18.34 -4.29
CA SER A 131 5.68 -18.50 -4.57
C SER A 131 6.59 -17.96 -3.45
N GLY A 132 6.13 -16.96 -2.68
CA GLY A 132 6.98 -16.21 -1.76
C GLY A 132 6.90 -16.62 -0.29
N ASN A 133 6.09 -17.63 0.08
CA ASN A 133 5.74 -17.94 1.47
C ASN A 133 5.24 -16.69 2.24
N LEU A 134 4.50 -15.82 1.56
CA LEU A 134 4.02 -14.55 2.12
C LEU A 134 2.83 -14.80 3.02
N LYS A 135 2.80 -14.11 4.17
CA LYS A 135 1.72 -14.25 5.14
C LYS A 135 0.44 -13.55 4.65
N ILE A 136 0.55 -12.44 3.91
CA ILE A 136 -0.57 -11.62 3.41
C ILE A 136 -0.17 -10.96 2.08
N SER A 137 -1.13 -10.78 1.16
CA SER A 137 -1.00 -9.88 0.00
C SER A 137 -2.25 -8.99 -0.06
N VAL A 138 -2.09 -7.69 -0.37
CA VAL A 138 -3.17 -6.70 -0.35
C VAL A 138 -3.34 -6.05 -1.73
N PHE A 139 -4.58 -5.78 -2.12
CA PHE A 139 -4.99 -5.03 -3.32
C PHE A 139 -5.53 -3.66 -2.94
#